data_AF-A0A7X2MPU1-F1
#
_entry.id   AF-A0A7X2MPU1-F1
#
_cell.length_a   1.000
_cell.length_b   1.000
_cell.length_c   1.000
_cell.angle_alpha   90.00
_cell.angle_beta   90.00
_cell.angle_gamma   90.00
#
_symmetry.space_group_name_H-M   'P 1'
#
loop_
_entity.id
_entity.type
_entity.pdbx_description
1 polymer ?
#
loop_
_entity_poly.entity_id
_entity_poly.type
_entity_poly.pdbx_seq_one_letter_code
_entity_poly.pdbx_strand_id
1 'polypeptide(L)'
;MTDKLESQLTERFFRYLAISSQSDAKSTTLPSTPSQHAMAELLADELRASGLDEVVIDEHATVTAVKRGNRPDAPRIGFITHIDTVDVGLSPDIHPQILT
;
A
#
# COMPACT_ATOMS: atom_id res chain seq x y z
N MET A 1 3.77 -25.72 2.20
CA MET A 1 2.99 -24.74 1.40
C MET A 1 2.80 -23.44 2.17
N THR A 2 2.57 -23.49 3.48
CA THR A 2 2.48 -22.32 4.39
C THR A 2 3.72 -21.41 4.30
N ASP A 3 4.92 -21.99 4.34
CA ASP A 3 6.20 -21.24 4.37
C ASP A 3 6.39 -20.34 3.15
N LYS A 4 5.91 -20.75 1.97
CA LYS A 4 6.05 -19.97 0.74
C LYS A 4 5.12 -18.75 0.75
N LEU A 5 3.92 -18.89 1.28
CA LEU A 5 2.99 -17.76 1.39
C LEU A 5 3.47 -16.78 2.46
N GLU A 6 3.88 -17.31 3.62
CA GLU A 6 4.47 -16.54 4.70
C GLU A 6 5.66 -15.72 4.22
N SER A 7 6.62 -16.35 3.53
CA SER A 7 7.81 -15.65 3.02
C SER A 7 7.43 -14.51 2.06
N GLN A 8 6.48 -14.74 1.14
CA GLN A 8 6.03 -13.70 0.20
C GLN A 8 5.31 -12.54 0.90
N LEU A 9 4.49 -12.84 1.90
CA LEU A 9 3.79 -11.82 2.68
C LEU A 9 4.76 -11.00 3.51
N THR A 10 5.71 -11.65 4.19
CA THR A 10 6.77 -10.98 4.96
C THR A 10 7.63 -10.09 4.06
N GLU A 11 8.02 -10.56 2.88
CA GLU A 11 8.81 -9.76 1.92
C GLU A 11 8.05 -8.49 1.48
N ARG A 12 6.77 -8.62 1.09
CA ARG A 12 5.93 -7.47 0.72
C ARG A 12 5.75 -6.51 1.88
N PHE A 13 5.44 -7.05 3.06
CA PHE A 13 5.26 -6.26 4.28
C PHE A 13 6.52 -5.46 4.61
N PHE A 14 7.70 -6.07 4.58
CA PHE A 14 8.97 -5.38 4.86
C PHE A 14 9.29 -4.31 3.81
N ARG A 15 8.95 -4.56 2.55
CA ARG A 15 9.11 -3.59 1.46
C ARG A 15 8.24 -2.35 1.67
N TYR A 16 7.00 -2.54 2.11
CA TYR A 16 6.07 -1.45 2.43
C TYR A 16 6.57 -0.64 3.64
N LEU A 17 7.04 -1.32 4.69
CA LEU A 17 7.59 -0.66 5.87
C LEU A 17 8.88 0.13 5.60
N ALA A 18 9.62 -0.21 4.55
CA ALA A 18 10.82 0.51 4.14
C ALA A 18 10.52 1.88 3.50
N ILE A 19 9.26 2.16 3.14
CA ILE A 19 8.82 3.49 2.70
C ILE A 19 8.19 4.21 3.89
N SER A 20 8.81 5.30 4.34
CA SER A 20 8.18 6.15 5.33
C SER A 20 6.90 6.77 4.75
N SER A 21 5.75 6.52 5.38
CA SER A 21 4.45 7.05 4.94
C SER A 21 3.72 7.79 6.06
N GLN A 22 4.43 8.21 7.11
CA GLN A 22 3.84 8.87 8.28
C GLN A 22 3.02 10.09 7.86
N SER A 23 1.78 10.19 8.36
CA SER A 23 0.93 11.36 8.15
C SER A 23 1.31 12.54 9.06
N ASP A 24 1.03 13.76 8.58
CA ASP A 24 1.18 15.00 9.36
C ASP A 24 -0.19 15.62 9.64
N ALA A 25 -0.62 15.54 10.90
CA ALA A 25 -1.91 16.08 11.36
C ALA A 25 -2.03 17.60 11.26
N LYS A 26 -0.91 18.33 11.09
CA LYS A 26 -0.90 19.79 10.91
C LYS A 26 -0.98 20.19 9.44
N SER A 27 -0.82 19.25 8.52
CA SER A 27 -0.83 19.52 7.09
C SER A 27 -2.22 19.95 6.61
N THR A 28 -2.23 20.88 5.66
CA THR A 28 -3.46 21.33 4.97
C THR A 28 -3.54 20.80 3.55
N THR A 29 -2.64 19.91 3.15
CA THR A 29 -2.60 19.27 1.83
C THR A 29 -2.99 17.80 1.92
N LEU A 30 -3.39 17.22 0.78
CA LEU A 30 -3.63 15.79 0.64
C LEU A 30 -2.84 15.28 -0.58
N PRO A 31 -1.89 14.34 -0.41
CA PRO A 31 -1.47 13.72 0.85
C PRO A 31 -0.84 14.71 1.84
N SER A 32 -0.84 14.33 3.12
CA SER A 32 -0.28 15.17 4.19
C SER A 32 1.26 15.26 4.13
N THR A 33 1.92 14.23 3.60
CA THR A 33 3.37 14.16 3.42
C THR A 33 3.72 13.69 2.00
N PRO A 34 4.78 14.23 1.36
CA PRO A 34 5.16 13.83 0.00
C PRO A 34 5.53 12.34 -0.13
N SER A 35 6.01 11.72 0.94
CA SER A 35 6.43 10.32 0.93
C SER A 35 5.25 9.34 0.76
N GLN A 36 4.02 9.77 1.03
CA GLN A 36 2.80 9.00 0.72
C GLN A 36 2.64 8.78 -0.80
N HIS A 37 3.09 9.71 -1.64
CA HIS A 37 3.13 9.47 -3.10
C HIS A 37 4.12 8.37 -3.47
N ALA A 38 5.28 8.28 -2.82
CA ALA A 38 6.25 7.22 -3.10
C ALA A 38 5.67 5.84 -2.79
N MET A 39 4.89 5.72 -1.72
CA MET A 39 4.16 4.49 -1.39
C MET A 39 3.09 4.18 -2.44
N ALA A 40 2.34 5.19 -2.89
CA ALA A 40 1.33 5.03 -3.93
C ALA A 40 1.92 4.54 -5.27
N GLU A 41 3.06 5.11 -5.69
CA GLU A 41 3.77 4.69 -6.90
C GLU A 41 4.26 3.24 -6.81
N LEU A 42 4.86 2.84 -5.69
CA LEU A 42 5.27 1.45 -5.45
C LEU A 42 4.07 0.50 -5.60
N LEU A 43 2.95 0.81 -4.95
CA LEU A 43 1.75 -0.04 -4.99
C LEU A 43 1.16 -0.12 -6.41
N ALA A 44 1.11 0.99 -7.14
CA ALA A 44 0.63 0.99 -8.51
C ALA A 44 1.49 0.11 -9.42
N ASP A 45 2.81 0.18 -9.29
CA ASP A 45 3.73 -0.68 -10.05
C ASP A 45 3.56 -2.16 -9.70
N GLU A 46 3.39 -2.49 -8.41
CA GLU A 46 3.10 -3.87 -8.00
C GLU A 46 1.75 -4.39 -8.51
N LEU A 47 0.71 -3.55 -8.54
CA LEU A 47 -0.61 -3.89 -9.07
C LEU A 47 -0.55 -4.12 -10.59
N ARG A 48 0.17 -3.26 -11.32
CA ARG A 48 0.45 -3.44 -12.77
C ARG A 48 1.21 -4.74 -13.02
N ALA A 49 2.29 -4.99 -12.28
CA ALA A 49 3.08 -6.21 -12.38
C ALA A 49 2.27 -7.48 -12.03
N SER A 50 1.27 -7.35 -11.16
CA SER A 50 0.33 -8.43 -10.80
C SER A 50 -0.79 -8.63 -11.83
N GLY A 51 -0.80 -7.85 -12.92
CA GLY A 51 -1.76 -7.97 -14.02
C GLY A 51 -3.16 -7.48 -13.66
N LEU A 52 -3.27 -6.42 -12.87
CA LEU A 52 -4.53 -5.70 -12.69
C LEU A 52 -4.70 -4.65 -13.78
N ASP A 53 -5.97 -4.37 -14.12
CA ASP A 53 -6.37 -3.37 -15.10
C ASP A 53 -6.63 -2.02 -14.43
N GLU A 54 -6.74 -0.96 -15.24
CA GLU A 54 -7.21 0.36 -14.80
C GLU A 54 -6.44 0.89 -13.59
N VAL A 55 -5.12 0.66 -13.54
CA VAL A 55 -4.27 1.12 -12.43
C VAL A 55 -4.01 2.62 -12.53
N VAL A 56 -4.59 3.38 -11.61
CA VAL A 56 -4.53 4.84 -11.56
C VAL A 56 -4.06 5.30 -10.19
N ILE A 57 -3.21 6.33 -10.18
CA ILE A 57 -2.89 7.14 -9.01
C ILE A 57 -3.47 8.52 -9.27
N ASP A 58 -4.30 9.03 -8.36
CA ASP A 58 -4.80 10.40 -8.46
C ASP A 58 -3.84 11.43 -7.81
N GLU A 59 -4.19 12.70 -7.89
CA GLU A 59 -3.40 13.79 -7.32
C GLU A 59 -3.27 13.74 -5.79
N HIS A 60 -4.08 12.91 -5.13
CA HIS A 60 -4.12 12.74 -3.68
C HIS A 60 -3.45 11.45 -3.19
N ALA A 61 -2.67 10.80 -4.07
CA ALA A 61 -2.01 9.52 -3.80
C ALA A 61 -2.99 8.36 -3.55
N THR A 62 -4.24 8.46 -4.02
CA THR A 62 -5.19 7.34 -4.01
C THR A 62 -4.87 6.40 -5.15
N VAL A 63 -4.54 5.15 -4.82
CA VAL A 63 -4.31 4.09 -5.80
C VAL A 63 -5.59 3.29 -6.00
N THR A 64 -6.02 3.17 -7.25
CA THR A 64 -7.13 2.30 -7.65
C THR A 64 -6.68 1.33 -8.72
N ALA A 65 -7.24 0.12 -8.71
CA ALA A 65 -6.98 -0.91 -9.70
C ALA A 65 -8.17 -1.88 -9.78
N VAL A 66 -8.32 -2.55 -10.91
CA VAL A 66 -9.41 -3.50 -11.16
C VAL A 66 -8.84 -4.89 -11.43
N LYS A 67 -9.20 -5.85 -10.58
CA LYS A 67 -9.11 -7.27 -10.94
C LYS A 67 -10.43 -7.71 -11.55
N ARG A 68 -10.43 -8.07 -12.84
CA ARG A 68 -11.65 -8.58 -13.50
C ARG A 68 -12.10 -9.88 -12.84
N GLY A 69 -13.39 -9.93 -12.52
CA GLY A 69 -14.02 -11.13 -11.98
C GLY A 69 -14.04 -12.26 -13.00
N ASN A 70 -14.12 -13.49 -12.51
CA ASN A 70 -14.19 -14.71 -13.33
C ASN A 70 -15.55 -15.42 -13.25
N ARG A 71 -16.55 -14.80 -12.61
CA ARG A 71 -17.91 -15.34 -12.48
C ARG A 71 -18.92 -14.33 -13.04
N PRO A 72 -19.69 -14.70 -14.08
CA PRO A 72 -20.85 -13.93 -14.51
C PRO A 72 -21.82 -13.72 -13.34
N ASP A 73 -22.49 -12.57 -13.31
CA ASP A 73 -23.56 -12.20 -12.37
C ASP A 73 -23.16 -12.09 -10.88
N ALA A 74 -21.87 -12.20 -10.56
CA ALA A 74 -21.38 -11.92 -9.21
C ALA A 74 -21.35 -10.40 -8.94
N PRO A 75 -21.71 -9.94 -7.72
CA PRO A 75 -21.61 -8.53 -7.37
C PRO A 75 -20.14 -8.07 -7.36
N ARG A 76 -19.91 -6.80 -7.70
CA ARG A 76 -18.59 -6.16 -7.55
C ARG A 76 -18.31 -5.97 -6.05
N ILE A 77 -17.10 -6.31 -5.63
CA ILE A 77 -16.60 -6.05 -4.28
C ILE A 77 -15.35 -5.18 -4.35
N GLY A 78 -15.10 -4.40 -3.30
CA GLY A 78 -13.90 -3.58 -3.14
C GLY A 78 -13.18 -3.92 -1.85
N PHE A 79 -11.85 -3.87 -1.90
CA PHE A 79 -10.98 -3.94 -0.73
C PHE A 79 -10.25 -2.60 -0.63
N ILE A 80 -10.26 -2.02 0.55
CA ILE A 80 -9.68 -0.70 0.81
C ILE A 80 -8.74 -0.83 2.00
N THR A 81 -7.58 -0.20 1.88
CA THR A 81 -6.63 0.03 2.98
C THR A 81 -6.15 1.48 2.89
N HIS A 82 -5.70 2.04 4.01
CA HIS A 82 -4.90 3.26 4.00
C HIS A 82 -3.41 2.89 3.85
N ILE A 83 -2.59 3.86 3.45
CA ILE A 83 -1.15 3.67 3.16
C ILE A 83 -0.23 4.37 4.15
N ASP A 84 -0.77 5.27 4.97
CA ASP A 84 -0.03 6.07 5.93
C ASP A 84 0.16 5.37 7.28
N THR A 85 1.20 5.79 7.99
CA THR A 85 1.42 5.43 9.39
C THR A 85 1.14 6.62 10.30
N VAL A 86 0.85 6.34 11.57
CA VAL A 86 0.55 7.37 12.56
C VAL A 86 1.82 7.92 13.20
N ASP A 87 1.85 9.23 13.48
CA ASP A 87 2.89 9.86 14.31
C ASP A 87 2.75 9.43 15.77
N VAL A 88 3.68 8.60 16.25
CA VAL A 88 3.79 8.21 17.67
C VAL A 88 4.91 8.92 18.41
N GLY A 89 5.52 9.95 17.81
CA GLY A 89 6.60 10.74 18.42
C GLY A 89 7.95 10.00 18.53
N LEU A 90 8.16 8.93 17.75
CA LEU A 90 9.40 8.14 17.73
C LEU A 90 10.21 8.37 16.47
N SER A 91 9.77 7.80 15.36
CA SER A 91 10.46 7.85 14.07
C SER A 91 9.45 7.60 12.93
N PRO A 92 9.53 8.36 11.83
CA PRO A 92 8.79 8.07 10.61
C PRO A 92 9.35 6.87 9.83
N ASP A 93 10.59 6.46 10.12
CA ASP A 93 11.25 5.32 9.52
C ASP A 93 11.06 4.07 10.41
N ILE A 94 10.57 2.98 9.80
CA ILE A 94 10.29 1.72 10.49
C ILE A 94 11.37 0.69 10.16
N HIS A 95 11.95 0.08 11.19
CA HIS A 95 12.90 -1.02 11.07
C HIS A 95 12.26 -2.32 11.59
N PRO A 96 11.59 -3.10 10.73
CA PRO A 96 10.92 -4.32 11.16
C PRO A 96 11.92 -5.37 11.68
N GLN A 97 11.48 -6.19 12.63
CA GLN A 97 12.26 -7.27 13.23
C GLN A 97 11.45 -8.56 13.19
N ILE A 98 12.11 -9.67 12.92
CA ILE A 98 11.54 -11.00 13.13
C ILE A 98 12.00 -11.47 14.51
N LEU A 99 11.07 -11.72 15.41
CA LEU A 99 11.36 -12.28 16.72
C LEU A 99 11.31 -13.81 16.61
N THR A 100 12.44 -14.46 16.86
CA THR A 100 12.60 -15.92 16.85
C THR A 100 12.92 -16.45 18.23
#